data_AF-A0A934CVS2-F1
#
_entry.id   AF-A0A934CVS2-F1
#
_cell.length_a   1.000
_cell.length_b   1.000
_cell.length_c   1.000
_cell.angle_alpha   90.00
_cell.angle_beta   90.00
_cell.angle_gamma   90.00
#
_symmetry.space_group_name_H-M   'P 1'
#
loop_
_entity.id
_entity.type
_entity.pdbx_description
1 polymer ?
#
loop_
_entity_poly.entity_id
_entity_poly.type
_entity_poly.pdbx_seq_one_letter_code
_entity_poly.pdbx_strand_id
1 'polypeptide(L)'
;MGLLGYTKWENFAKVIDKAKQSCHTAGHTVADHFPDVRKTIPMPKGAEKEIDDFMLTRYACYLVAQNGDPRKVEIAFAQTYFAVQTRRINVLE
;
A
#
# COMPACT_ATOMS: atom_id res chain seq x y z
N MET A 1 -2.07 -15.90 -6.91
CA MET A 1 -2.29 -15.20 -5.63
C MET A 1 -2.24 -13.71 -5.92
N GLY A 2 -3.28 -12.94 -5.57
CA GLY A 2 -3.31 -11.50 -5.78
C GLY A 2 -2.58 -10.75 -4.66
N LEU A 3 -2.07 -9.54 -4.94
CA LEU A 3 -1.41 -8.71 -3.93
C LEU A 3 -2.41 -8.36 -2.81
N LEU A 4 -2.12 -8.78 -1.57
CA LEU A 4 -2.99 -8.57 -0.39
C LEU A 4 -4.46 -9.00 -0.62
N GLY A 5 -4.67 -10.08 -1.36
CA GLY A 5 -6.01 -10.59 -1.68
C GLY A 5 -6.76 -9.81 -2.77
N TYR A 6 -6.12 -8.88 -3.47
CA TYR A 6 -6.69 -8.17 -4.62
C TYR A 6 -6.39 -8.90 -5.93
N THR A 7 -7.44 -9.32 -6.64
CA THR A 7 -7.32 -10.02 -7.93
C THR A 7 -7.12 -9.05 -9.11
N LYS A 8 -7.61 -7.81 -8.99
CA LYS A 8 -7.48 -6.76 -10.00
C LYS A 8 -6.63 -5.61 -9.47
N TRP A 9 -5.65 -5.20 -10.26
CA TRP A 9 -4.76 -4.08 -9.95
C TRP A 9 -5.53 -2.78 -9.69
N GLU A 10 -6.54 -2.46 -10.50
CA GLU A 10 -7.36 -1.23 -10.37
C GLU A 10 -8.01 -1.09 -8.99
N ASN A 11 -8.37 -2.20 -8.36
CA ASN A 11 -8.96 -2.18 -7.02
C ASN A 11 -7.91 -1.95 -5.94
N PHE A 12 -6.68 -2.41 -6.17
CA PHE A 12 -5.57 -2.15 -5.27
C PHE A 12 -5.03 -0.72 -5.43
N ALA A 13 -4.96 -0.20 -6.65
CA ALA A 13 -4.58 1.19 -6.93
C ALA A 13 -5.45 2.19 -6.13
N LYS A 14 -6.77 1.95 -6.06
CA LYS A 14 -7.68 2.76 -5.23
C LYS A 14 -7.32 2.75 -3.74
N VAL A 15 -6.70 1.68 -3.23
CA VAL A 15 -6.22 1.61 -1.84
C VAL A 15 -4.95 2.44 -1.68
N ILE A 16 -4.05 2.39 -2.67
CA ILE A 16 -2.86 3.25 -2.69
C ILE A 16 -3.27 4.72 -2.67
N ASP A 17 -4.27 5.12 -3.47
CA ASP A 17 -4.76 6.50 -3.50
C ASP A 17 -5.32 6.95 -2.14
N LYS A 18 -6.09 6.08 -1.47
CA LYS A 18 -6.55 6.34 -0.09
C LYS A 18 -5.39 6.46 0.89
N ALA A 19 -4.37 5.62 0.76
CA ALA A 19 -3.18 5.66 1.61
C ALA A 19 -2.34 6.93 1.37
N LYS A 20 -2.19 7.37 0.11
CA LYS A 20 -1.59 8.66 -0.25
C LYS A 20 -2.37 9.82 0.39
N GLN A 21 -3.71 9.78 0.37
CA GLN A 21 -4.55 10.77 1.05
C GLN A 21 -4.36 10.76 2.57
N SER A 22 -4.32 9.59 3.22
CA SER A 22 -4.04 9.50 4.67
C SER A 22 -2.67 10.06 5.01
N CYS A 23 -1.65 9.76 4.20
CA CYS A 23 -0.29 10.28 4.37
C CYS A 23 -0.27 11.81 4.31
N HIS A 24 -0.92 12.39 3.30
CA HIS A 24 -1.04 13.84 3.16
C HIS A 24 -1.79 14.48 4.33
N THR A 25 -2.95 13.93 4.70
CA THR A 25 -3.76 14.44 5.82
C THR A 25 -3.02 14.35 7.15
N ALA A 26 -2.15 13.36 7.33
CA ALA A 26 -1.29 13.22 8.51
C ALA A 26 -0.10 14.20 8.53
N GLY A 27 0.03 15.08 7.52
CA GLY A 27 1.09 16.10 7.45
C GLY A 27 2.39 15.62 6.82
N HIS A 28 2.41 14.42 6.23
CA HIS A 28 3.59 13.88 5.56
C HIS A 28 3.61 14.23 4.06
N THR A 29 4.81 14.41 3.51
CA THR A 29 5.02 14.55 2.06
C THR A 29 4.78 13.20 1.39
N VAL A 30 3.78 13.12 0.50
CA VAL A 30 3.42 11.87 -0.19
C VAL A 30 4.59 11.30 -0.99
N ALA A 31 5.38 12.14 -1.66
CA ALA A 31 6.52 11.71 -2.48
C ALA A 31 7.63 11.01 -1.68
N ASP A 32 7.78 11.31 -0.39
CA ASP A 32 8.79 10.67 0.47
C ASP A 32 8.41 9.22 0.80
N HIS A 33 7.11 8.90 0.72
CA HIS A 33 6.56 7.61 1.14
C HIS A 33 6.01 6.77 -0.01
N PHE A 34 5.55 7.42 -1.08
CA PHE A 34 4.97 6.87 -2.29
C PHE A 34 5.60 7.52 -3.54
N PRO A 35 6.92 7.38 -3.77
CA PRO A 35 7.55 7.81 -5.02
C PRO A 35 6.86 7.15 -6.22
N ASP A 36 6.54 7.97 -7.23
CA ASP A 36 6.05 7.45 -8.51
C ASP A 36 7.24 6.86 -9.27
N VAL A 37 7.29 5.53 -9.31
CA VAL A 37 8.33 4.79 -10.03
C VAL A 37 7.71 4.25 -11.31
N ARG A 38 8.47 4.30 -12.41
CA ARG A 38 8.07 3.63 -13.65
C ARG A 38 9.05 2.52 -13.92
N LYS A 39 8.53 1.38 -14.33
CA LYS A 39 9.34 0.23 -14.73
C LYS A 39 9.14 0.00 -16.22
N THR A 40 10.24 0.02 -16.97
CA THR A 40 10.24 -0.40 -18.36
C THR A 40 10.33 -1.93 -18.42
N ILE A 41 9.42 -2.57 -19.15
CA ILE A 41 9.44 -4.01 -19.38
C ILE A 41 9.61 -4.32 -20.87
N PRO A 42 10.40 -5.35 -21.22
CA PRO A 42 10.53 -5.80 -22.59
C PRO A 42 9.24 -6.48 -23.07
N MET A 43 8.88 -6.22 -24.33
CA MET A 43 7.73 -6.77 -25.04
C MET A 43 8.22 -7.63 -26.22
N PRO A 44 7.35 -8.48 -26.81
CA PRO A 44 7.70 -9.23 -28.01
C PRO A 44 8.17 -8.33 -29.15
N LYS A 45 9.09 -8.84 -29.98
CA LYS A 45 9.68 -8.12 -31.12
C LYS A 45 10.51 -6.89 -30.76
N GLY A 46 11.05 -6.82 -29.54
CA GLY A 46 11.97 -5.76 -29.13
C GLY A 46 11.30 -4.42 -28.81
N ALA A 47 9.98 -4.40 -28.67
CA ALA A 47 9.27 -3.24 -28.14
C ALA A 47 9.46 -3.15 -26.62
N GLU A 48 9.28 -1.97 -26.05
CA GLU A 48 9.28 -1.73 -24.61
C GLU A 48 7.96 -1.11 -24.17
N LYS A 49 7.56 -1.37 -22.92
CA LYS A 49 6.37 -0.78 -22.32
C LYS A 49 6.72 -0.25 -20.93
N GLU A 50 6.38 1.01 -20.66
CA GLU A 50 6.35 1.52 -19.28
C GLU A 50 5.12 0.99 -18.56
N ILE A 51 5.33 0.44 -17.37
CA ILE A 51 4.28 0.11 -16.41
C ILE A 51 4.52 0.89 -15.11
N ASP A 52 3.43 1.24 -14.43
CA ASP A 52 3.52 1.85 -13.11
C ASP A 52 4.14 0.85 -12.13
N ASP A 53 5.14 1.31 -11.38
CA ASP A 53 5.78 0.57 -10.31
C ASP A 53 5.70 1.41 -9.02
N PHE A 54 5.64 0.75 -7.87
CA PHE A 54 5.44 1.43 -6.60
C PHE A 54 6.53 1.02 -5.64
N MET A 55 7.41 1.96 -5.28
CA MET A 55 8.27 1.81 -4.13
C MET A 55 7.57 2.43 -2.92
N LEU A 56 7.34 1.61 -1.90
CA LEU A 56 6.66 2.05 -0.69
C LEU A 56 7.63 1.99 0.49
N THR A 57 7.68 3.05 1.28
CA THR A 57 8.29 2.98 2.60
C THR A 57 7.49 2.07 3.53
N ARG A 58 8.08 1.61 4.64
CA ARG A 58 7.36 0.82 5.65
C ARG A 58 6.10 1.56 6.16
N TYR A 59 6.21 2.87 6.36
CA TYR A 59 5.08 3.70 6.77
C TYR A 59 3.95 3.69 5.72
N ALA A 60 4.28 3.85 4.43
CA ALA A 60 3.31 3.73 3.34
C ALA A 60 2.64 2.35 3.31
N CYS A 61 3.39 1.27 3.50
CA CYS A 61 2.83 -0.09 3.58
C CYS A 61 1.79 -0.23 4.71
N TYR A 62 2.03 0.40 5.87
CA TYR A 62 1.07 0.42 6.96
C TYR A 62 -0.20 1.18 6.61
N LEU A 63 -0.06 2.35 5.97
CA LEU A 63 -1.22 3.13 5.51
C LEU A 63 -2.03 2.38 4.44
N VAL A 64 -1.37 1.66 3.52
CA VAL A 64 -2.04 0.79 2.54
C VAL A 64 -2.84 -0.30 3.23
N ALA A 65 -2.25 -0.98 4.23
CA ALA A 65 -2.95 -2.01 4.99
C ALA A 65 -4.13 -1.44 5.80
N GLN A 66 -3.96 -0.27 6.42
CA GLN A 66 -5.02 0.40 7.20
C GLN A 66 -6.20 0.82 6.32
N ASN A 67 -5.95 1.26 5.09
CA ASN A 67 -6.97 1.72 4.13
C ASN A 67 -7.53 0.61 3.22
N GLY A 68 -7.07 -0.63 3.39
CA GLY A 68 -7.49 -1.79 2.59
C GLY A 68 -8.92 -2.25 2.90
N ASP A 69 -9.43 -3.16 2.06
CA ASP A 69 -10.74 -3.80 2.24
C ASP A 69 -10.67 -4.87 3.34
N PRO A 70 -11.34 -4.68 4.49
CA PRO A 70 -11.28 -5.61 5.63
C PRO A 70 -11.89 -6.98 5.32
N ARG A 71 -12.58 -7.15 4.19
CA ARG A 71 -13.07 -8.48 3.75
C ARG A 71 -11.94 -9.36 3.22
N LYS A 72 -10.75 -8.81 3.00
CA LYS A 72 -9.56 -9.56 2.58
C LYS A 72 -8.78 -10.02 3.80
N VAL A 73 -8.45 -11.30 3.84
CA VAL A 73 -7.81 -11.95 5.01
C VAL A 73 -6.50 -11.26 5.36
N GLU A 74 -5.68 -10.91 4.37
CA GLU A 74 -4.39 -10.24 4.55
C GLU A 74 -4.55 -8.85 5.16
N ILE A 75 -5.58 -8.11 4.74
CA ILE A 75 -5.90 -6.78 5.28
C ILE A 75 -6.43 -6.88 6.71
N ALA A 76 -7.40 -7.76 6.96
CA ALA A 76 -7.98 -7.98 8.28
C ALA A 76 -6.93 -8.41 9.30
N PHE A 77 -6.00 -9.28 8.88
CA PHE A 77 -4.87 -9.70 9.69
C PHE A 77 -3.99 -8.51 10.07
N ALA A 78 -3.61 -7.67 9.10
CA ALA A 78 -2.78 -6.49 9.36
C ALA A 78 -3.47 -5.48 10.29
N GLN A 79 -4.77 -5.21 10.09
CA GLN A 79 -5.55 -4.33 10.95
C GLN A 79 -5.65 -4.86 12.39
N THR A 80 -5.86 -6.17 12.55
CA THR A 80 -5.87 -6.82 13.87
C THR A 80 -4.50 -6.72 14.53
N TYR A 81 -3.43 -6.96 13.78
CA TYR A 81 -2.06 -6.81 14.27
C TYR A 81 -1.83 -5.38 14.80
N PHE A 82 -2.18 -4.34 14.04
CA PHE A 82 -2.01 -2.96 14.49
C PHE A 82 -2.84 -2.65 15.74
N ALA A 83 -4.10 -3.08 15.80
CA ALA A 83 -4.94 -2.87 16.99
C ALA A 83 -4.32 -3.50 18.25
N VAL A 84 -3.75 -4.71 18.12
CA VAL A 84 -3.05 -5.39 19.21
C VAL A 84 -1.75 -4.69 19.58
N GLN A 85 -0.94 -4.27 18.61
CA GLN A 85 0.32 -3.57 18.90
C GLN A 85 0.09 -2.22 19.60
N THR A 86 -0.87 -1.42 19.13
CA THR A 86 -1.21 -0.15 19.80
C THR A 86 -1.66 -0.39 21.24
N ARG A 87 -2.51 -1.40 21.49
CA ARG A 87 -2.91 -1.76 22.86
C ARG A 87 -1.71 -2.16 23.73
N ARG A 88 -0.75 -2.91 23.18
CA ARG A 88 0.44 -3.33 23.93
C ARG A 88 1.31 -2.14 24.34
N ILE A 89 1.53 -1.19 23.42
CA ILE A 89 2.31 0.01 23.72
C ILE A 89 1.59 0.89 24.75
N ASN A 90 0.29 1.13 24.59
CA ASN A 90 -0.49 1.96 25.52
C ASN A 90 -0.61 1.37 26.94
N VAL A 91 -0.37 0.08 27.15
CA VAL A 91 -0.36 -0.56 28.48
C VAL A 91 1.03 -0.49 29.14
N LEU A 92 2.07 -0.17 28.36
CA LEU A 92 3.44 0.03 28.84
C LEU A 92 3.75 1.50 29.20
N GLU A 93 2.86 2.43 28.81
CA GLU A 93 2.82 3.81 29.32
C GLU A 93 2.10 3.87 30.67
#